data_AF-A0A914MSY8-F1
#
_entry.id   AF-A0A914MSY8-F1
#
_cell.length_a   1.000
_cell.length_b   1.000
_cell.length_c   1.000
_cell.angle_alpha   90.00
_cell.angle_beta   90.00
_cell.angle_gamma   90.00
#
_symmetry.space_group_name_H-M   'P 1'
#
loop_
_entity.id
_entity.type
_entity.pdbx_description
1 polymer ?
#
loop_
_entity_poly.entity_id
_entity_poly.type
_entity_poly.pdbx_seq_one_letter_code
_entity_poly.pdbx_strand_id
1 'polypeptide(L)'
;MQWIVEAWNVVTKENIINSFKYCGLTNKTNGAEDDEIHCFKINGPVSEGRAQLRQARLDNELAKIFEEIDLEEDVENGNESDNSIEM
;
A
#
# COMPACT_ATOMS: atom_id res chain seq x y z
N MET A 1 -41.92 -1.97 -14.73
CA MET A 1 -40.81 -0.99 -14.84
C MET A 1 -40.83 0.06 -13.73
N GLN A 2 -42.00 0.44 -13.20
CA GLN A 2 -42.12 1.41 -12.09
C GLN A 2 -41.21 1.12 -10.88
N TRP A 3 -41.09 -0.16 -10.50
CA TRP A 3 -40.27 -0.60 -9.37
C TRP A 3 -38.79 -0.18 -9.46
N ILE A 4 -38.23 -0.05 -10.69
CA ILE A 4 -36.83 0.36 -10.88
C ILE A 4 -36.67 1.83 -10.50
N VAL A 5 -37.60 2.69 -10.96
CA VAL A 5 -37.58 4.13 -10.65
C VAL A 5 -37.79 4.36 -9.16
N GLU A 6 -38.71 3.62 -8.56
CA GLU A 6 -38.97 3.67 -7.12
C GLU A 6 -37.75 3.23 -6.31
N ALA A 7 -37.05 2.16 -6.71
CA ALA A 7 -35.83 1.73 -6.05
C ALA A 7 -34.73 2.80 -6.11
N TRP A 8 -34.53 3.44 -7.26
CA TRP A 8 -33.54 4.51 -7.41
C TRP A 8 -33.85 5.75 -6.57
N ASN A 9 -35.12 6.07 -6.33
CA ASN A 9 -35.50 7.20 -5.47
C ASN A 9 -35.11 7.00 -3.99
N VAL A 10 -34.90 5.76 -3.55
CA VAL A 10 -34.46 5.44 -2.18
C VAL A 10 -32.93 5.52 -2.03
N VAL A 11 -32.19 5.39 -3.14
CA VAL A 11 -30.73 5.45 -3.13
C VAL A 11 -30.28 6.90 -3.00
N THR A 12 -29.82 7.28 -1.82
CA THR A 12 -29.29 8.62 -1.58
C THR A 12 -27.89 8.78 -2.18
N LYS A 13 -27.47 10.03 -2.40
CA LYS A 13 -26.09 10.37 -2.76
C LYS A 13 -25.08 9.76 -1.77
N GLU A 14 -25.41 9.75 -0.49
CA GLU A 14 -24.58 9.17 0.56
C GLU A 14 -24.43 7.65 0.39
N ASN A 15 -25.51 6.93 0.04
CA ASN A 15 -25.42 5.49 -0.23
C ASN A 15 -24.44 5.20 -1.38
N ILE A 16 -24.47 6.02 -2.43
CA ILE A 16 -23.55 5.90 -3.56
C ILE A 16 -22.12 6.13 -3.08
N ILE A 17 -21.83 7.24 -2.41
CA ILE A 17 -20.48 7.55 -1.91
C ILE A 17 -19.95 6.43 -0.99
N ASN A 18 -20.77 6.00 -0.02
CA ASN A 18 -20.39 4.96 0.92
C ASN A 18 -20.13 3.62 0.22
N SER A 19 -20.84 3.30 -0.86
CA SER A 19 -20.57 2.09 -1.64
C SER A 19 -19.14 2.05 -2.20
N PHE A 20 -18.62 3.17 -2.72
CA PHE A 20 -17.24 3.25 -3.19
C PHE A 20 -16.24 3.08 -2.03
N LYS A 21 -16.57 3.64 -0.87
CA LYS A 21 -15.74 3.57 0.33
C LYS A 21 -15.70 2.17 0.94
N TYR A 22 -16.82 1.47 0.94
CA TYR A 22 -16.92 0.08 1.39
C TYR A 22 -16.18 -0.89 0.46
N CYS A 23 -16.06 -0.53 -0.82
CA CYS A 23 -15.28 -1.25 -1.82
C CYS A 23 -13.79 -0.89 -1.83
N GLY A 24 -13.30 -0.01 -0.95
CA GLY A 24 -11.88 0.35 -0.90
C GLY A 24 -11.41 1.36 -1.95
N LEU A 25 -12.33 2.00 -2.70
CA LEU A 25 -11.98 2.81 -3.88
C LEU A 25 -11.68 4.28 -3.57
N THR A 26 -12.29 4.82 -2.51
CA THR A 26 -12.20 6.25 -2.16
C THR A 26 -11.64 6.49 -0.76
N ASN A 27 -11.13 5.43 -0.14
CA ASN A 27 -10.55 5.45 1.20
C ASN A 27 -9.20 6.17 1.19
N LYS A 28 -8.84 6.76 2.33
CA LYS A 28 -7.51 7.36 2.52
C LYS A 28 -6.39 6.35 2.32
N THR A 29 -5.36 6.75 1.59
CA THR A 29 -4.19 5.91 1.29
C THR A 29 -3.32 5.60 2.51
N ASN A 30 -3.38 6.43 3.54
CA ASN A 30 -2.64 6.26 4.80
C ASN A 30 -3.25 5.20 5.75
N GLY A 31 -4.33 4.54 5.35
CA GLY A 31 -4.97 3.47 6.11
C GLY A 31 -5.91 3.92 7.23
N ALA A 32 -6.15 5.22 7.40
CA ALA A 32 -7.04 5.75 8.44
C ALA A 32 -8.53 5.36 8.27
N GLU A 33 -8.89 4.77 7.13
CA GLU A 33 -10.26 4.38 6.77
C GLU A 33 -10.33 2.92 6.28
N ASP A 34 -9.29 2.12 6.56
CA ASP A 34 -9.27 0.70 6.19
C ASP A 34 -10.34 -0.11 6.94
N ASP A 35 -10.88 0.43 8.02
CA ASP A 35 -11.94 -0.19 8.81
C ASP A 35 -13.33 -0.08 8.20
N GLU A 36 -13.52 0.86 7.29
CA GLU A 36 -14.75 1.03 6.53
C GLU A 36 -14.86 0.03 5.37
N ILE A 37 -13.75 -0.60 4.97
CA ILE A 37 -13.72 -1.59 3.88
C ILE A 37 -14.49 -2.84 4.31
N HIS A 38 -15.55 -3.16 3.58
CA HIS A 38 -16.53 -4.14 4.02
C HIS A 38 -15.98 -5.57 4.08
N CYS A 39 -15.12 -5.94 3.12
CA CYS A 39 -14.56 -7.30 3.07
C CYS A 39 -13.59 -7.61 4.21
N PHE A 40 -13.04 -6.58 4.87
CA PHE A 40 -12.09 -6.69 5.99
C PHE A 40 -12.75 -6.80 7.37
N LYS A 41 -14.09 -6.80 7.43
CA LYS A 41 -14.80 -6.99 8.71
C LYS A 41 -14.54 -8.39 9.27
N ILE A 42 -14.75 -8.58 10.58
CA ILE A 42 -14.42 -9.83 11.31
C ILE A 42 -15.05 -11.07 10.67
N ASN A 43 -16.27 -10.97 10.15
CA ASN A 43 -16.97 -12.05 9.45
C ASN A 43 -17.01 -11.84 7.92
N GLY A 44 -16.16 -10.95 7.42
CA GLY A 44 -16.03 -10.66 6.00
C GLY A 44 -15.22 -11.74 5.29
N PRO A 45 -15.33 -11.82 3.95
CA PRO A 45 -14.61 -12.80 3.15
C PRO A 45 -13.09 -12.65 3.19
N VAL A 46 -12.58 -11.51 3.66
CA VAL A 46 -11.14 -11.18 3.70
C VAL A 46 -10.79 -10.57 5.07
N SER A 47 -11.11 -11.27 6.15
CA SER A 47 -10.92 -10.77 7.53
C SER A 47 -9.47 -10.32 7.82
N GLU A 48 -8.48 -10.98 7.23
CA GLU A 48 -7.05 -10.64 7.37
C GLU A 48 -6.58 -9.51 6.43
N GLY A 49 -7.46 -9.04 5.54
CA GLY A 49 -7.08 -8.10 4.48
C GLY A 49 -6.59 -6.75 5.00
N ARG A 50 -7.07 -6.30 6.18
CA ARG A 50 -6.57 -5.07 6.81
C ARG A 50 -5.09 -5.20 7.21
N ALA A 51 -4.71 -6.33 7.80
CA ALA A 51 -3.32 -6.57 8.19
C ALA A 51 -2.42 -6.69 6.96
N GLN A 52 -2.88 -7.41 5.93
CA GLN A 52 -2.15 -7.56 4.67
C GLN A 52 -1.96 -6.23 3.94
N LEU A 53 -2.99 -5.40 3.87
CA LEU A 53 -2.91 -4.09 3.24
C LEU A 53 -1.96 -3.15 3.99
N ARG A 54 -1.94 -3.20 5.32
CA ARG A 54 -0.96 -2.48 6.13
C ARG A 54 0.46 -2.93 5.83
N GLN A 55 0.69 -4.24 5.77
CA GLN A 55 2.02 -4.80 5.47
C GLN A 55 2.49 -4.36 4.08
N ALA A 56 1.63 -4.47 3.07
CA ALA A 56 1.97 -4.07 1.70
C ALA A 56 2.38 -2.59 1.58
N ARG A 57 1.79 -1.70 2.39
CA ARG A 57 2.21 -0.28 2.45
C ARG A 57 3.62 -0.13 3.03
N LEU A 58 3.91 -0.83 4.14
CA LEU A 58 5.24 -0.82 4.75
C LEU A 58 6.30 -1.37 3.79
N ASP A 59 6.00 -2.47 3.12
CA ASP A 59 6.91 -3.08 2.14
C ASP A 59 7.18 -2.13 0.97
N ASN A 60 6.17 -1.38 0.52
CA ASN A 60 6.32 -0.36 -0.53
C ASN A 60 7.17 0.84 -0.07
N GLU A 61 7.01 1.29 1.18
CA GLU A 61 7.83 2.35 1.77
C GLU A 61 9.29 1.91 1.89
N LEU A 62 9.53 0.69 2.36
CA LEU A 62 10.88 0.11 2.43
C LEU A 62 11.53 -0.01 1.04
N ALA A 63 10.78 -0.48 0.05
CA ALA A 63 11.29 -0.59 -1.33
C ALA A 63 11.77 0.76 -1.87
N LYS A 64 11.02 1.85 -1.63
CA LYS A 64 11.43 3.20 -2.04
C LYS A 64 12.72 3.65 -1.35
N ILE A 65 12.85 3.35 -0.06
CA ILE A 65 14.08 3.66 0.68
C ILE A 65 15.27 2.91 0.08
N PHE A 66 15.12 1.63 -0.27
CA PHE A 66 16.19 0.86 -0.90
C PHE A 66 16.56 1.36 -2.29
N GLU A 67 15.60 1.86 -3.08
CA GLU A 67 15.88 2.48 -4.38
C GLU A 67 16.66 3.81 -4.25
N GLU A 68 16.45 4.56 -3.17
CA GLU A 68 17.16 5.81 -2.91
C GLU A 68 18.59 5.59 -2.41
N ILE A 69 18.89 4.42 -1.83
CA ILE A 69 20.24 4.04 -1.40
C ILE A 69 20.96 3.45 -2.62
N ASP A 70 21.52 4.32 -3.47
CA ASP A 70 22.49 3.92 -4.48
C ASP A 70 23.79 3.49 -3.77
N LEU A 71 23.91 2.18 -3.50
CA LEU A 71 25.14 1.57 -3.04
C LEU A 71 26.09 1.43 -4.24
N GLU A 72 26.54 2.55 -4.81
CA GLU A 72 27.75 2.51 -5.64
C GLU A 72 28.87 1.97 -4.73
N GLU A 73 29.29 0.73 -4.99
CA GLU A 73 30.47 0.11 -4.38
C GLU A 73 31.59 1.14 -4.37
N ASP A 74 32.08 1.49 -3.17
CA ASP A 74 33.42 2.06 -3.04
C ASP A 74 34.36 1.06 -3.70
N VAL A 75 34.70 1.29 -4.97
CA VAL A 75 35.73 0.54 -5.68
C VAL A 75 37.00 0.79 -4.87
N GLU A 76 37.34 -0.17 -4.00
CA GLU A 76 38.60 -0.17 -3.28
C GLU A 76 39.70 -0.04 -4.35
N ASN A 77 40.24 1.17 -4.48
CA ASN A 77 41.40 1.41 -5.30
C ASN A 77 42.55 0.70 -4.57
N GLY A 78 42.74 -0.57 -4.91
CA GLY A 78 43.78 -1.43 -4.35
C GLY A 78 45.10 -0.72 -4.51
N ASN A 79 45.56 -0.08 -3.42
CA ASN A 79 46.91 0.40 -3.35
C ASN A 79 47.79 -0.84 -3.41
N GLU A 80 48.38 -1.09 -4.58
CA GLU A 80 49.55 -1.96 -4.71
C GLU A 80 50.62 -1.37 -3.78
N SER A 81 50.69 -1.92 -2.57
CA SER A 81 51.75 -1.62 -1.62
C SER A 81 53.05 -2.12 -2.25
N ASP A 82 53.77 -1.20 -2.88
CA ASP A 82 55.08 -1.39 -3.51
C ASP A 82 55.99 -2.24 -2.60
N ASN A 83 56.27 -3.46 -3.04
CA ASN A 83 57.28 -4.33 -2.46
C ASN A 83 58.66 -3.84 -2.93
N SER A 84 59.14 -2.74 -2.35
CA SER A 84 60.49 -2.25 -2.61
C SER A 84 61.16 -1.76 -1.34
N ILE A 85 61.68 -2.71 -0.55
CA ILE A 85 62.94 -2.50 0.17
C ILE A 85 63.92 -3.50 -0.42
N GLU A 86 64.70 -3.04 -1.39
CA GLU A 86 65.95 -3.67 -1.79
C GLU A 86 67.01 -3.50 -0.69
N MET A 87 67.64 -4.63 -0.33
CA MET A 87 68.86 -4.84 0.47
C MET A 87 68.88 -4.42 1.95
#